data_AF-A0A2N0QNK4-F1
#
_entry.id   AF-A0A2N0QNK4-F1
#
_cell.length_a   1.000
_cell.length_b   1.000
_cell.length_c   1.000
_cell.angle_alpha   90.00
_cell.angle_beta   90.00
_cell.angle_gamma   90.00
#
_symmetry.space_group_name_H-M   'P 1'
#
loop_
_entity.id
_entity.type
_entity.pdbx_description
1 polymer ?
#
loop_
_entity_poly.entity_id
_entity_poly.type
_entity_poly.pdbx_seq_one_letter_code
_entity_poly.pdbx_strand_id
1 'polypeptide(L)'
;MSSICPIKFVKRKNQKDYIKIVEGDKYESFVRKQGDEQNLSVAEGWLYPIGSTLYELMHVVRFYHEHSRWDRDQYVKVGETDIDDINYKKLEESEVICFGSYDGKSIMHYPVQREGQRTEFREGDIHGLNRLYSFTRAGTNLSMSNPPIVNDSGKIKNTLRK
;
A
#
# COMPACT_ATOMS: atom_id res chain seq x y z
N MET A 1 -23.68 0.73 7.95
CA MET A 1 -22.52 1.36 7.28
C MET A 1 -21.24 0.81 7.91
N SER A 2 -20.74 -0.34 7.43
CA SER A 2 -19.41 -0.80 7.84
C SER A 2 -18.40 0.19 7.26
N SER A 3 -17.54 0.78 8.09
CA SER A 3 -16.46 1.62 7.58
C SER A 3 -15.46 0.69 6.89
N ILE A 4 -15.45 0.71 5.56
CA ILE A 4 -14.61 -0.15 4.72
C ILE A 4 -13.10 0.10 4.95
N CYS A 5 -12.71 1.23 5.54
CA CYS A 5 -11.33 1.53 5.90
C CYS A 5 -11.25 2.42 7.16
N PRO A 6 -10.38 2.13 8.14
CA PRO A 6 -10.19 2.95 9.35
C PRO A 6 -9.40 4.24 9.10
N ILE A 7 -8.84 4.43 7.90
CA ILE A 7 -8.02 5.59 7.55
C ILE A 7 -8.89 6.73 7.03
N LYS A 8 -8.59 7.95 7.47
CA LYS A 8 -9.23 9.18 6.96
C LYS A 8 -8.16 10.19 6.54
N PHE A 9 -8.20 10.60 5.28
CA PHE A 9 -7.45 11.75 4.81
C PHE A 9 -8.23 13.03 5.13
N VAL A 10 -7.56 14.02 5.71
CA VAL A 10 -8.17 15.29 6.11
C VAL A 10 -7.32 16.44 5.58
N LYS A 11 -7.96 17.57 5.24
CA LYS A 11 -7.25 18.77 4.83
C LYS A 11 -6.32 19.23 5.96
N ARG A 12 -5.04 19.42 5.63
CA ARG A 12 -4.03 19.90 6.57
C ARG A 12 -4.42 21.26 7.16
N LYS A 13 -4.10 21.46 8.44
CA LYS A 13 -4.13 22.75 9.12
C LYS A 13 -2.71 23.17 9.54
N ASN A 14 -2.09 22.38 10.41
CA ASN A 14 -0.78 22.65 11.00
C ASN A 14 0.00 21.37 11.31
N GLN A 15 -0.46 20.21 10.83
CA GLN A 15 0.26 18.96 11.01
C GLN A 15 1.66 19.07 10.40
N LYS A 16 2.68 18.65 11.15
CA LYS A 16 4.07 18.64 10.71
C LYS A 16 4.23 17.80 9.45
N ASP A 17 3.70 16.58 9.49
CA ASP A 17 3.83 15.61 8.42
C ASP A 17 2.54 15.53 7.60
N TYR A 18 2.65 15.59 6.28
CA TYR A 18 1.50 15.65 5.39
C TYR A 18 1.86 15.25 3.96
N ILE A 19 0.86 14.81 3.22
CA ILE A 19 0.95 14.68 1.77
C ILE A 19 0.58 15.99 1.10
N LYS A 20 1.34 16.37 0.06
CA LYS A 20 1.01 17.45 -0.86
C LYS A 20 0.75 16.85 -2.23
N ILE A 21 -0.48 17.01 -2.71
CA ILE A 21 -0.85 16.58 -4.05
C ILE A 21 -0.28 17.61 -5.02
N VAL A 22 0.54 17.15 -5.96
CA VAL A 22 1.20 17.96 -6.99
C VAL A 22 0.93 17.39 -8.36
N GLU A 23 0.88 18.25 -9.36
CA GLU A 23 0.85 17.83 -10.76
C GLU A 23 2.24 17.40 -11.21
N GLY A 24 2.33 16.31 -11.97
CA GLY A 24 3.56 15.81 -12.55
C GLY A 24 3.30 14.90 -13.75
N ASP A 25 4.36 14.29 -14.28
CA ASP A 25 4.30 13.52 -15.53
C ASP A 25 3.77 12.08 -15.34
N LYS A 26 3.74 11.60 -14.09
CA LYS A 26 3.26 10.26 -13.72
C LYS A 26 2.65 10.25 -12.32
N TYR A 27 1.86 9.21 -12.05
CA TYR A 27 1.44 8.89 -10.68
C TYR A 27 2.63 8.31 -9.91
N GLU A 28 2.95 8.90 -8.76
CA GLU A 28 4.05 8.47 -7.91
C GLU A 28 3.91 8.98 -6.48
N SER A 29 4.20 8.12 -5.51
CA SER A 29 4.35 8.50 -4.11
C SER A 29 5.39 7.64 -3.40
N PHE A 30 5.93 8.18 -2.31
CA PHE A 30 6.77 7.41 -1.42
C PHE A 30 5.97 6.36 -0.65
N VAL A 31 6.53 5.17 -0.48
CA VAL A 31 5.98 4.19 0.44
C VAL A 31 6.22 4.66 1.87
N ARG A 32 5.16 4.73 2.67
CA ARG A 32 5.06 5.25 4.05
C ARG A 32 5.25 6.77 4.17
N LYS A 33 5.02 7.23 5.41
CA LYS A 33 5.35 8.58 5.86
C LYS A 33 6.87 8.78 5.86
N GLN A 34 7.35 9.80 5.15
CA GLN A 34 8.77 10.18 5.13
C GLN A 34 9.14 11.16 6.26
N GLY A 35 8.16 11.90 6.78
CA GLY A 35 8.38 13.04 7.67
C GLY A 35 8.25 14.35 6.90
N ASP A 36 7.72 15.38 7.55
CA ASP A 36 7.46 16.70 6.95
C ASP A 36 6.57 16.63 5.68
N GLU A 37 6.81 17.50 4.69
CA GLU A 37 6.11 17.49 3.41
C GLU A 37 6.57 16.30 2.55
N GLN A 38 5.63 15.48 2.07
CA GLN A 38 5.91 14.50 1.01
C GLN A 38 4.95 14.68 -0.16
N ASN A 39 5.48 14.61 -1.38
CA ASN A 39 4.65 14.76 -2.58
C ASN A 39 3.91 13.45 -2.91
N LEU A 40 2.69 13.61 -3.41
CA LEU A 40 1.97 12.61 -4.18
C LEU A 40 1.70 13.23 -5.55
N SER A 41 2.38 12.72 -6.57
CA SER A 41 2.25 13.19 -7.95
C SER A 41 1.00 12.59 -8.59
N VAL A 42 0.21 13.44 -9.24
CA VAL A 42 -0.90 13.04 -10.11
C VAL A 42 -0.62 13.54 -11.52
N ALA A 43 -1.10 12.81 -12.53
CA ALA A 43 -0.84 13.11 -13.93
C ALA A 43 -2.13 13.11 -14.75
N GLU A 44 -2.21 14.01 -15.74
CA GLU A 44 -3.32 14.05 -16.68
C GLU A 44 -3.20 12.96 -17.76
N GLY A 45 -4.33 12.62 -18.40
CA GLY A 45 -4.35 11.69 -19.55
C GLY A 45 -4.28 10.19 -19.22
N TRP A 46 -4.31 9.80 -17.94
CA TRP A 46 -4.36 8.39 -17.52
C TRP A 46 -5.79 7.85 -17.53
N LEU A 47 -5.95 6.56 -17.89
CA LEU A 47 -7.27 5.91 -18.04
C LEU A 47 -8.09 5.85 -16.74
N TYR A 48 -7.44 5.73 -15.59
CA TYR A 48 -8.10 5.54 -14.28
C TYR A 48 -7.57 6.51 -13.21
N PRO A 49 -7.86 7.81 -13.31
CA PRO A 49 -7.25 8.81 -12.43
C PRO A 49 -7.61 8.61 -10.95
N ILE A 50 -8.84 8.19 -10.66
CA ILE A 50 -9.30 7.92 -9.28
C ILE A 50 -8.55 6.71 -8.70
N GLY A 51 -8.53 5.58 -9.41
CA GLY A 51 -7.86 4.38 -8.91
C GLY A 51 -6.33 4.51 -8.87
N SER A 52 -5.72 5.23 -9.82
CA SER A 52 -4.30 5.60 -9.71
C SER A 52 -4.04 6.47 -8.49
N THR A 53 -4.93 7.40 -8.16
CA THR A 53 -4.79 8.16 -6.91
C THR A 53 -4.92 7.27 -5.68
N LEU A 54 -5.86 6.31 -5.67
CA LEU A 54 -6.01 5.33 -4.57
C LEU A 54 -4.78 4.45 -4.41
N TYR A 55 -4.17 4.01 -5.52
CA TYR A 55 -2.92 3.27 -5.55
C TYR A 55 -1.77 4.06 -4.88
N GLU A 56 -1.59 5.33 -5.26
CA GLU A 56 -0.55 6.17 -4.65
C GLU A 56 -0.83 6.43 -3.16
N LEU A 57 -2.10 6.58 -2.78
CA LEU A 57 -2.47 6.68 -1.36
C LEU A 57 -2.19 5.38 -0.59
N MET A 58 -2.30 4.21 -1.22
CA MET A 58 -1.90 2.94 -0.60
C MET A 58 -0.40 2.89 -0.32
N HIS A 59 0.45 3.43 -1.19
CA HIS A 59 1.87 3.60 -0.89
C HIS A 59 2.08 4.48 0.34
N VAL A 60 1.40 5.62 0.44
CA VAL A 60 1.45 6.50 1.61
C VAL A 60 1.11 5.74 2.90
N VAL A 61 0.11 4.84 2.84
CA VAL A 61 -0.31 4.00 3.97
C VAL A 61 0.38 2.63 4.03
N ARG A 62 1.61 2.57 3.48
CA ARG A 62 2.63 1.51 3.71
C ARG A 62 2.41 0.21 2.93
N PHE A 63 1.63 0.23 1.87
CA PHE A 63 1.53 -0.93 0.97
C PHE A 63 2.61 -0.84 -0.11
N TYR A 64 3.23 -1.99 -0.36
CA TYR A 64 4.14 -2.18 -1.48
C TYR A 64 3.38 -2.79 -2.65
N HIS A 65 4.03 -2.89 -3.80
CA HIS A 65 3.44 -3.59 -4.93
C HIS A 65 3.20 -5.06 -4.64
N GLU A 66 2.09 -5.61 -5.11
CA GLU A 66 1.74 -7.02 -4.89
C GLU A 66 2.76 -7.96 -5.58
N HIS A 67 3.30 -7.57 -6.74
CA HIS A 67 4.34 -8.35 -7.43
C HIS A 67 5.71 -8.32 -6.73
N SER A 68 5.94 -7.39 -5.79
CA SER A 68 7.15 -7.35 -4.98
C SER A 68 7.10 -8.28 -3.76
N ARG A 69 6.01 -9.05 -3.55
CA ARG A 69 5.95 -10.03 -2.47
C ARG A 69 7.07 -11.07 -2.58
N TRP A 70 7.59 -11.49 -1.44
CA TRP A 70 8.63 -12.50 -1.34
C TRP A 70 8.20 -13.86 -1.95
N ASP A 71 6.90 -14.16 -1.89
CA ASP A 71 6.27 -15.40 -2.39
C ASP A 71 5.71 -15.29 -3.82
N ARG A 72 5.94 -14.17 -4.54
CA ARG A 72 5.29 -13.92 -5.85
C ARG A 72 5.54 -15.03 -6.89
N ASP A 73 6.62 -15.81 -6.77
CA ASP A 73 7.13 -16.74 -7.79
C ASP A 73 6.26 -18.01 -7.84
N GLN A 74 5.42 -18.20 -6.83
CA GLN A 74 4.40 -19.25 -6.78
C GLN A 74 3.17 -18.89 -7.63
N TYR A 75 3.01 -17.62 -8.01
CA TYR A 75 1.79 -17.09 -8.64
C TYR A 75 2.06 -16.46 -10.01
N VAL A 76 3.17 -15.75 -10.18
CA VAL A 76 3.53 -15.03 -11.41
C VAL A 76 4.99 -15.23 -11.76
N LYS A 77 5.29 -15.23 -13.06
CA LYS A 77 6.66 -15.18 -13.59
C LYS A 77 6.94 -13.78 -14.11
N VAL A 78 8.06 -13.20 -13.72
CA VAL A 78 8.60 -11.99 -14.36
C VAL A 78 9.39 -12.45 -15.60
N GLY A 79 9.22 -11.74 -16.71
CA GLY A 79 9.92 -12.05 -17.96
C GLY A 79 11.43 -12.00 -17.77
N GLU A 80 12.17 -12.80 -18.54
CA GLU A 80 13.64 -12.89 -18.43
C GLU A 80 14.32 -11.53 -18.67
N THR A 81 13.71 -10.66 -19.49
CA THR A 81 14.22 -9.30 -19.75
C THR A 81 14.06 -8.34 -18.58
N ASP A 82 13.18 -8.66 -17.63
CA ASP A 82 12.73 -7.75 -16.57
C ASP A 82 13.22 -8.21 -15.19
N ILE A 83 13.85 -9.38 -15.11
CA ILE A 83 14.18 -10.02 -13.82
C ILE A 83 15.27 -9.26 -13.04
N ASP A 84 16.16 -8.57 -13.76
CA ASP A 84 17.20 -7.72 -13.19
C ASP A 84 16.78 -6.25 -13.06
N ASP A 85 15.57 -5.89 -13.53
CA ASP A 85 15.04 -4.54 -13.35
C ASP A 85 14.59 -4.34 -11.89
N ILE A 86 15.10 -3.27 -11.30
CA ILE A 86 14.78 -2.84 -9.93
C ILE A 86 13.27 -2.69 -9.69
N ASN A 87 12.48 -2.41 -10.74
CA ASN A 87 11.02 -2.31 -10.67
C ASN A 87 10.32 -3.64 -10.34
N TYR A 88 10.98 -4.78 -10.58
CA TYR A 88 10.46 -6.12 -10.32
C TYR A 88 11.14 -6.81 -9.13
N LYS A 89 11.96 -6.06 -8.38
CA LYS A 89 12.64 -6.58 -7.20
C LYS A 89 11.62 -7.08 -6.16
N LYS A 90 11.85 -8.29 -5.68
CA LYS A 90 11.16 -8.84 -4.50
C LYS A 90 11.67 -8.18 -3.22
N LEU A 91 10.75 -8.00 -2.28
CA LEU A 91 11.06 -7.68 -0.90
C LEU A 91 11.39 -8.97 -0.15
N GLU A 92 12.28 -8.89 0.83
CA GLU A 92 12.61 -10.05 1.65
C GLU A 92 11.45 -10.42 2.57
N GLU A 93 11.29 -11.70 2.88
CA GLU A 93 10.24 -12.17 3.80
C GLU A 93 10.35 -11.50 5.20
N SER A 94 11.58 -11.14 5.58
CA SER A 94 11.87 -10.40 6.82
C SER A 94 11.51 -8.91 6.75
N GLU A 95 11.34 -8.33 5.56
CA GLU A 95 11.10 -6.90 5.32
C GLU A 95 9.62 -6.55 5.17
N VAL A 96 8.78 -7.49 4.73
CA VAL A 96 7.33 -7.30 4.57
C VAL A 96 6.49 -8.14 5.51
N ILE A 97 5.19 -7.87 5.49
CA ILE A 97 4.16 -8.75 6.03
C ILE A 97 3.07 -8.86 4.95
N CYS A 98 2.66 -10.08 4.64
CA CYS A 98 1.61 -10.33 3.65
C CYS A 98 0.31 -10.61 4.38
N PHE A 99 -0.75 -9.90 4.01
CA PHE A 99 -2.10 -10.17 4.48
C PHE A 99 -2.84 -10.95 3.38
N GLY A 100 -3.43 -12.08 3.72
CA GLY A 100 -4.10 -12.96 2.77
C GLY A 100 -3.19 -13.60 1.72
N SER A 101 -3.85 -14.29 0.78
CA SER A 101 -3.24 -14.89 -0.42
C SER A 101 -2.78 -13.81 -1.41
N TYR A 102 -1.95 -14.19 -2.37
CA TYR A 102 -1.53 -13.32 -3.46
C TYR A 102 -2.73 -12.88 -4.31
N ASP A 103 -2.88 -11.57 -4.54
CA ASP A 103 -4.01 -11.01 -5.31
C ASP A 103 -3.55 -10.36 -6.63
N GLY A 104 -3.56 -11.15 -7.71
CA GLY A 104 -3.24 -10.66 -9.06
C GLY A 104 -4.18 -9.58 -9.60
N LYS A 105 -5.30 -9.28 -8.91
CA LYS A 105 -6.24 -8.22 -9.25
C LYS A 105 -6.19 -7.03 -8.28
N SER A 106 -5.33 -7.10 -7.26
CA SER A 106 -5.10 -6.01 -6.31
C SER A 106 -4.81 -4.72 -7.06
N ILE A 107 -5.30 -3.61 -6.53
CA ILE A 107 -4.92 -2.30 -7.07
C ILE A 107 -3.40 -2.12 -7.06
N MET A 108 -2.70 -2.71 -6.08
CA MET A 108 -1.26 -2.66 -5.87
C MET A 108 -0.46 -3.58 -6.80
N HIS A 109 -1.10 -4.42 -7.60
CA HIS A 109 -0.39 -5.25 -8.57
C HIS A 109 -0.03 -4.41 -9.81
N TYR A 110 1.15 -4.63 -10.39
CA TYR A 110 1.50 -4.04 -11.68
C TYR A 110 0.52 -4.47 -12.78
N PRO A 111 0.18 -3.56 -13.72
CA PRO A 111 -0.78 -3.88 -14.76
C PRO A 111 -0.29 -5.02 -15.64
N VAL A 112 -0.96 -6.17 -15.55
CA VAL A 112 -0.75 -7.26 -16.52
C VAL A 112 -1.53 -6.94 -17.81
N GLN A 113 -2.64 -6.21 -17.66
CA GLN A 113 -3.43 -5.63 -18.74
C GLN A 113 -3.79 -4.19 -18.36
N ARG A 114 -3.72 -3.26 -19.32
CA ARG A 114 -3.97 -1.83 -19.06
C ARG A 114 -5.45 -1.51 -18.82
N GLU A 115 -6.37 -2.39 -19.22
CA GLU A 115 -7.81 -2.20 -19.06
C GLU A 115 -8.34 -2.96 -17.84
N GLY A 116 -9.14 -2.30 -17.01
CA GLY A 116 -9.85 -2.88 -15.85
C GLY A 116 -9.05 -2.94 -14.54
N GLN A 117 -7.72 -2.84 -14.60
CA GLN A 117 -6.85 -2.75 -13.42
C GLN A 117 -6.80 -1.29 -12.90
N ARG A 118 -6.86 -1.10 -11.57
CA ARG A 118 -7.00 0.21 -10.90
C ARG A 118 -8.34 0.91 -11.09
N THR A 119 -9.43 0.17 -11.02
CA THR A 119 -10.80 0.72 -10.99
C THR A 119 -11.31 0.92 -9.57
N GLU A 120 -11.03 -0.03 -8.67
CA GLU A 120 -11.51 -0.08 -7.29
C GLU A 120 -10.57 -0.94 -6.42
N PHE A 121 -10.72 -0.86 -5.09
CA PHE A 121 -10.08 -1.80 -4.18
C PHE A 121 -10.68 -3.20 -4.29
N ARG A 122 -9.83 -4.22 -4.20
CA ARG A 122 -10.25 -5.62 -4.02
C ARG A 122 -10.43 -5.96 -2.55
N GLU A 123 -11.06 -7.12 -2.30
CA GLU A 123 -11.24 -7.63 -0.94
C GLU A 123 -9.91 -7.79 -0.21
N GLY A 124 -8.85 -8.21 -0.92
CA GLY A 124 -7.49 -8.31 -0.38
C GLY A 124 -6.92 -6.95 0.06
N ASP A 125 -7.12 -5.90 -0.74
CA ASP A 125 -6.69 -4.53 -0.41
C ASP A 125 -7.40 -4.02 0.86
N ILE A 126 -8.72 -4.22 0.94
CA ILE A 126 -9.55 -3.84 2.09
C ILE A 126 -9.16 -4.63 3.34
N HIS A 127 -8.93 -5.94 3.19
CA HIS A 127 -8.47 -6.81 4.28
C HIS A 127 -7.13 -6.34 4.82
N GLY A 128 -6.15 -6.08 3.95
CA GLY A 128 -4.85 -5.56 4.35
C GLY A 128 -4.96 -4.24 5.11
N LEU A 129 -5.76 -3.28 4.60
CA LEU A 129 -5.99 -1.98 5.26
C LEU A 129 -6.60 -2.16 6.66
N ASN A 130 -7.60 -3.03 6.79
CA ASN A 130 -8.22 -3.33 8.07
C ASN A 130 -7.23 -4.03 9.02
N ARG A 131 -6.49 -5.04 8.57
CA ARG A 131 -5.51 -5.73 9.44
C ARG A 131 -4.41 -4.80 9.93
N LEU A 132 -3.96 -3.88 9.09
CA LEU A 132 -2.91 -2.94 9.46
C LEU A 132 -3.40 -1.81 10.39
N TYR A 133 -4.66 -1.39 10.27
CA TYR A 133 -5.15 -0.16 10.93
C TYR A 133 -6.40 -0.31 11.82
N SER A 134 -7.03 -1.49 11.91
CA SER A 134 -8.26 -1.73 12.72
C SER A 134 -8.03 -1.74 14.24
N PHE A 135 -6.80 -1.59 14.73
CA PHE A 135 -6.50 -1.56 16.17
C PHE A 135 -6.91 -0.27 16.91
N THR A 136 -7.51 0.71 16.23
CA THR A 136 -7.92 1.98 16.87
C THR A 136 -9.33 1.97 17.48
N ARG A 137 -9.99 0.82 17.61
CA ARG A 137 -11.43 0.76 17.99
C ARG A 137 -11.82 -0.16 19.15
N ALA A 138 -10.91 -0.50 20.04
CA ALA A 138 -11.26 -0.97 21.39
C ALA A 138 -10.79 0.07 22.40
N GLY A 139 -11.73 0.61 23.19
CA GLY A 139 -11.50 1.71 24.14
C GLY A 139 -10.60 1.31 25.31
N THR A 140 -9.32 1.16 25.06
CA THR A 140 -8.29 0.99 26.09
C THR A 140 -7.29 2.12 25.98
N ASN A 141 -7.21 2.92 27.04
CA ASN A 141 -6.00 3.65 27.40
C ASN A 141 -4.84 2.63 27.40
N LEU A 142 -4.07 2.57 26.33
CA LEU A 142 -2.84 1.80 26.29
C LEU A 142 -1.73 2.71 25.78
N SER A 143 -0.85 3.04 26.71
CA SER A 143 0.48 3.60 26.54
C SER A 143 1.42 2.65 25.76
N MET A 144 0.94 1.99 24.71
CA MET A 144 1.78 1.18 23.82
C MET A 144 1.92 1.91 22.50
N SER A 145 3.00 2.66 22.38
CA SER A 145 3.52 3.12 21.10
C SER A 145 3.76 1.91 20.19
N ASN A 146 2.90 1.73 19.18
CA ASN A 146 2.94 0.69 18.13
C ASN A 146 2.79 -0.77 18.63
N PRO A 147 1.56 -1.32 18.65
CA PRO A 147 1.37 -2.76 18.83
C PRO A 147 2.04 -3.55 17.67
N PRO A 148 2.49 -4.80 17.94
CA PRO A 148 3.04 -5.67 16.91
C PRO A 148 2.03 -5.94 15.79
N ILE A 149 2.50 -5.93 14.55
CA ILE A 149 1.66 -6.25 13.39
C ILE A 149 1.67 -7.76 13.21
N VAL A 150 0.48 -8.36 13.12
CA VAL A 150 0.30 -9.81 13.01
C VAL A 150 -0.43 -10.15 11.72
N ASN A 151 0.12 -11.05 10.92
CA ASN A 151 -0.55 -11.52 9.71
C ASN A 151 -1.60 -12.61 10.03
N ASP A 152 -2.22 -13.16 8.98
CA ASP A 152 -3.25 -14.18 9.12
C ASP A 152 -2.73 -15.53 9.61
N SER A 153 -1.43 -15.80 9.51
CA SER A 153 -0.79 -17.00 10.07
C SER A 153 -0.25 -16.81 11.50
N GLY A 154 -0.48 -15.66 12.12
CA GLY A 154 0.02 -15.37 13.47
C GLY A 154 1.49 -14.92 13.52
N LYS A 155 2.14 -14.71 12.37
CA LYS A 155 3.52 -14.18 12.30
C LYS A 155 3.52 -12.74 12.81
N ILE A 156 4.34 -12.51 13.83
CA ILE A 156 4.47 -11.22 14.51
C ILE A 156 5.63 -10.42 13.90
N LYS A 157 5.40 -9.14 13.64
CA LYS A 157 6.42 -8.17 13.28
C LYS A 157 6.44 -7.00 14.27
N ASN A 158 7.46 -6.98 15.12
CA ASN A 158 7.62 -5.98 16.19
C ASN A 158 7.94 -4.58 15.66
N THR A 159 8.56 -4.50 14.48
CA THR A 159 8.90 -3.23 13.82
C THR A 159 8.86 -3.41 12.30
N LEU A 160 8.15 -2.50 11.63
CA LEU A 160 8.33 -2.25 10.21
C LEU A 160 9.45 -1.21 10.05
N ARG A 161 10.22 -1.26 8.95
CA ARG A 161 11.26 -0.27 8.68
C ARG A 161 10.71 1.14 8.87
N LYS A 162 11.37 1.93 9.74
CA LYS A 162 11.10 3.37 9.92
C LYS A 162 11.26 4.07 8.58
#